data_AF-A0A538M4K5-F1
#
_entry.id   AF-A0A538M4K5-F1
#
_cell.length_a   1.000
_cell.length_b   1.000
_cell.length_c   1.000
_cell.angle_alpha   90.00
_cell.angle_beta   90.00
_cell.angle_gamma   90.00
#
_symmetry.space_group_name_H-M   'P 1'
#
loop_
_entity.id
_entity.type
_entity.pdbx_description
1 polymer ?
#
loop_
_entity_poly.entity_id
_entity_poly.type
_entity_poly.pdbx_seq_one_letter_code
_entity_poly.pdbx_strand_id
1 'polypeptide(L)' 'MRKKPLAQQVIVVTGASSGLGRAIARLAGERGAKVVVTA' A
#
# COMPACT_ATOMS: atom_id res chain seq x y z
N MET A 1 -0.96 12.23 18.55
CA MET A 1 -1.86 12.25 17.37
C MET A 1 -2.00 10.84 16.81
N ARG A 2 -3.23 10.44 16.46
CA ARG A 2 -3.51 9.13 15.83
C ARG A 2 -3.48 9.27 14.31
N LYS A 3 -2.83 8.34 13.61
CA LYS A 3 -2.82 8.32 12.14
C LYS A 3 -4.22 8.00 11.60
N LYS A 4 -4.49 8.43 10.36
CA LYS A 4 -5.71 8.06 9.63
C LYS A 4 -5.79 6.53 9.46
N PRO A 5 -6.98 5.92 9.45
CA PRO A 5 -7.15 4.52 9.05
C PRO A 5 -6.56 4.25 7.64
N LEU A 6 -6.08 3.03 7.37
CA LEU A 6 -5.49 2.67 6.07
C LEU A 6 -6.41 2.94 4.88
N ALA A 7 -7.71 2.69 5.05
CA ALA A 7 -8.73 2.96 4.04
C ALA A 7 -8.86 4.46 3.64
N GLN A 8 -8.24 5.35 4.41
CA GLN A 8 -8.22 6.80 4.17
C GLN A 8 -6.82 7.31 3.79
N GLN A 9 -5.89 6.40 3.49
CA GLN A 9 -4.51 6.73 3.13
C GLN A 9 -4.24 6.47 1.65
N VAL A 10 -3.35 7.29 1.11
CA VAL A 10 -2.66 7.02 -0.15
C VAL A 10 -1.28 6.48 0.19
N ILE A 11 -0.94 5.29 -0.29
CA ILE A 11 0.31 4.58 0.02
C ILE A 11 1.11 4.40 -1.26
N VAL A 12 2.38 4.81 -1.24
CA VAL A 12 3.33 4.54 -2.32
C VAL A 12 4.18 3.33 -1.94
N VAL A 13 4.20 2.32 -2.78
CA VAL A 13 5.05 1.12 -2.61
C VAL A 13 6.05 1.04 -3.77
N THR A 14 7.32 1.15 -3.45
CA THR A 14 8.43 0.95 -4.39
C THR A 14 8.86 -0.52 -4.42
N GLY A 15 9.48 -0.98 -5.50
CA GLY A 15 9.85 -2.40 -5.64
C GLY A 15 8.64 -3.33 -5.59
N ALA A 16 7.47 -2.87 -6.02
CA ALA A 16 6.22 -3.64 -5.95
C ALA A 16 6.12 -4.72 -7.05
N SER A 17 7.14 -4.82 -7.90
CA SER A 17 7.24 -5.80 -8.98
C SER A 17 7.19 -7.22 -8.47
N SER A 18 7.76 -7.55 -7.30
CA SER A 18 7.82 -8.91 -6.76
C SER A 18 8.01 -8.95 -5.24
N GLY A 19 8.00 -10.15 -4.66
CA GLY A 19 8.33 -10.38 -3.26
C GLY A 19 7.47 -9.57 -2.28
N LEU A 20 8.13 -9.01 -1.26
CA LEU A 20 7.46 -8.26 -0.19
C LEU A 20 6.75 -7.00 -0.70
N GLY A 21 7.34 -6.26 -1.64
CA GLY A 21 6.72 -5.06 -2.19
C GLY A 21 5.36 -5.37 -2.82
N ARG A 22 5.28 -6.45 -3.60
CA ARG A 22 4.02 -6.92 -4.19
C ARG A 22 2.99 -7.33 -3.12
N ALA A 23 3.43 -8.06 -2.10
CA ALA A 23 2.56 -8.54 -1.02
C ALA A 23 2.01 -7.36 -0.18
N ILE A 24 2.86 -6.39 0.15
CA ILE A 24 2.50 -5.19 0.90
C ILE A 24 1.52 -4.32 0.11
N ALA A 25 1.78 -4.09 -1.19
CA ALA A 25 0.89 -3.33 -2.06
C ALA A 25 -0.52 -3.95 -2.13
N ARG A 26 -0.58 -5.28 -2.28
CA ARG A 26 -1.87 -6.02 -2.28
C ARG A 26 -2.59 -5.90 -0.94
N LEU A 27 -1.93 -6.21 0.16
CA LEU A 27 -2.56 -6.17 1.49
C LEU A 27 -3.02 -4.76 1.87
N ALA A 28 -2.28 -3.73 1.46
CA ALA A 28 -2.69 -2.34 1.65
C ALA A 28 -3.97 -2.00 0.87
N GLY A 29 -4.06 -2.44 -0.39
CA GLY A 29 -5.25 -2.29 -1.23
C GLY A 29 -6.46 -3.06 -0.70
N GLU A 30 -6.26 -4.30 -0.24
CA GLU A 30 -7.30 -5.12 0.41
C GLU A 30 -7.86 -4.45 1.68
N ARG A 31 -7.03 -3.67 2.38
CA ARG A 31 -7.44 -2.86 3.54
C ARG A 31 -8.03 -1.49 3.17
N GLY A 32 -8.30 -1.26 1.88
CA GLY A 32 -8.98 -0.08 1.34
C GLY A 32 -8.08 1.11 1.05
N ALA A 33 -6.76 0.98 1.19
CA ALA A 33 -5.85 2.09 0.86
C ALA A 33 -5.82 2.32 -0.67
N LYS A 34 -5.66 3.58 -1.08
CA LYS A 34 -5.33 3.89 -2.47
C LYS A 34 -3.84 3.69 -2.68
N VAL A 35 -3.45 2.69 -3.45
CA VAL A 35 -2.03 2.29 -3.59
C VAL A 35 -1.48 2.76 -4.93
N VAL A 36 -0.32 3.43 -4.89
CA VAL A 36 0.52 3.74 -6.04
C VAL A 36 1.73 2.82 -6.00
N VAL A 37 2.06 2.20 -7.13
CA VAL A 37 3.17 1.25 -7.24
C VAL A 37 4.20 1.72 -8.25
N THR A 38 5.47 1.43 -7.97
CA THR A 38 6.56 1.51 -8.95
C THR A 38 7.41 0.25 -8.88
N ALA A 39 7.97 -0.12 -10.03
CA ALA A 39 8.99 -1.15 -10.14
C ALA A 39 10.31 -0.69 -9.50
#